data_AF-C7RKX6-F1
#
_entry.id   AF-C7RKX6-F1
#
_cell.length_a   1.000
_cell.length_b   1.000
_cell.length_c   1.000
_cell.angle_alpha   90.00
_cell.angle_beta   90.00
_cell.angle_gamma   90.00
#
_symmetry.space_group_name_H-M   'P 1'
#
loop_
_entity.id
_entity.type
_entity.pdbx_description
1 polymer ?
#
loop_
_entity_poly.entity_id
_entity_poly.type
_entity_poly.pdbx_seq_one_letter_code
_entity_poly.pdbx_strand_id
1 'polypeptide(L)'
;MKLMIRVLAVLAAVALAIPSSHAQTLTGTQARKSAQADAFLAYEKALLAGGLDAAQPYMTAAKFEELNGMLKTWGEDGFKQFLDRMRGGAQGEARRKQIEKVELTGGYAVLEARDSPQVLTVQHLTKTKDGWQVDVRR
;
A
#
# COMPACT_ATOMS: atom_id res chain seq x y z
N MET A 1 32.52 56.93 17.76
CA MET A 1 31.77 56.40 16.59
C MET A 1 32.15 54.94 16.46
N LYS A 2 31.35 54.00 16.97
CA LYS A 2 30.24 53.26 16.32
C LYS A 2 30.72 52.13 15.39
N LEU A 3 30.05 50.97 15.53
CA LEU A 3 30.23 49.63 14.91
C LEU A 3 31.18 48.72 15.72
N MET A 4 30.75 47.93 16.71
CA MET A 4 29.52 47.14 16.84
C MET A 4 29.40 46.12 15.69
N ILE A 5 29.78 44.86 15.92
CA ILE A 5 28.88 43.70 16.04
C ILE A 5 29.71 42.40 16.03
N ARG A 6 29.32 41.53 16.97
CA ARG A 6 29.90 40.24 17.34
C ARG A 6 29.76 39.24 16.18
N VAL A 7 30.87 38.66 15.72
CA VAL A 7 30.81 37.45 14.89
C VAL A 7 30.71 36.26 15.84
N LEU A 8 29.46 35.98 16.22
CA LEU A 8 29.10 34.78 16.97
C LEU A 8 29.22 33.59 16.02
N ALA A 9 30.07 32.63 16.37
CA ALA A 9 30.20 31.36 15.69
C ALA A 9 28.85 30.64 15.64
N VAL A 10 28.27 30.47 14.45
CA VAL A 10 27.18 29.54 14.22
C VAL A 10 27.79 28.29 13.61
N LEU A 11 28.20 27.36 14.48
CA LEU A 11 28.28 25.95 14.13
C LEU A 11 26.86 25.50 13.76
N ALA A 12 26.50 25.64 12.49
CA ALA A 12 25.37 24.92 11.93
C ALA A 12 25.84 23.48 11.70
N ALA A 13 25.76 22.66 12.74
CA ALA A 13 25.78 21.22 12.60
C ALA A 13 24.52 20.82 11.80
N VAL A 14 24.62 20.88 10.47
CA VAL A 14 23.70 20.18 9.58
C VAL A 14 24.06 18.71 9.72
N ALA A 15 23.61 18.10 10.82
CA ALA A 15 23.46 16.67 10.88
C ALA A 15 22.46 16.33 9.76
N LEU A 16 22.99 15.86 8.64
CA LEU A 16 22.23 15.22 7.58
C LEU A 16 21.39 14.14 8.24
N ALA A 17 20.14 14.46 8.55
CA ALA A 17 19.13 13.49 8.90
C ALA A 17 18.84 12.70 7.62
N ILE A 18 19.73 11.76 7.30
CA ILE A 18 19.38 10.66 6.42
C ILE A 18 18.21 10.00 7.14
N PRO A 19 16.99 9.98 6.57
CA PRO A 19 15.91 9.23 7.18
C PRO A 19 16.32 7.77 7.08
N SER A 20 16.88 7.23 8.17
CA SER A 20 16.98 5.80 8.34
C SER A 20 15.54 5.29 8.21
N SER A 21 15.26 4.65 7.08
CA SER A 21 14.00 3.94 6.86
C SER A 21 14.01 2.75 7.81
N HIS A 22 13.72 3.00 9.08
CA HIS A 22 13.54 1.95 10.06
C HIS A 22 12.36 1.11 9.63
N ALA A 23 12.60 -0.19 9.50
CA ALA A 23 11.51 -1.13 9.28
C ALA A 23 10.56 -1.04 10.48
N GLN A 24 9.28 -0.77 10.22
CA GLN A 24 8.25 -0.68 11.25
C GLN A 24 7.19 -1.74 10.99
N THR A 25 6.90 -2.56 11.99
CA THR A 25 5.81 -3.55 11.92
C THR A 25 4.61 -3.04 12.71
N LEU A 26 3.47 -2.90 12.04
CA LEU A 26 2.17 -2.63 12.63
C LEU A 26 1.40 -3.95 12.75
N THR A 27 0.72 -4.17 13.87
CA THR A 27 -0.12 -5.37 14.08
C THR A 27 -1.48 -5.00 14.66
N GLY A 28 -2.44 -5.92 14.57
CA GLY A 28 -3.76 -5.78 15.18
C GLY A 28 -4.46 -4.47 14.79
N THR A 29 -4.97 -3.72 15.76
CA THR A 29 -5.68 -2.46 15.49
C THR A 29 -4.83 -1.42 14.76
N GLN A 30 -3.52 -1.38 14.99
CA GLN A 30 -2.64 -0.44 14.29
C GLN A 30 -2.52 -0.78 12.80
N ALA A 31 -2.36 -2.06 12.47
CA ALA A 31 -2.37 -2.52 11.07
C ALA A 31 -3.70 -2.18 10.39
N ARG A 32 -4.82 -2.47 11.06
CA ARG A 32 -6.17 -2.28 10.55
C ARG A 32 -6.56 -0.82 10.32
N LYS A 33 -5.97 0.12 11.07
CA LYS A 33 -6.21 1.58 10.93
C LYS A 33 -5.11 2.30 10.17
N SER A 34 -4.19 1.56 9.55
CA SER A 34 -3.08 2.14 8.79
C SER A 34 -3.54 2.67 7.42
N ALA A 35 -2.82 3.65 6.89
CA ALA A 35 -3.08 4.19 5.55
C ALA A 35 -2.92 3.12 4.45
N GLN A 36 -2.07 2.12 4.69
CA GLN A 36 -1.83 0.98 3.79
C GLN A 36 -3.03 0.06 3.74
N ALA A 37 -3.65 -0.21 4.91
CA ALA A 37 -4.92 -0.95 4.97
C ALA A 37 -6.03 -0.20 4.21
N ASP A 38 -6.13 1.11 4.38
CA ASP A 38 -7.13 1.91 3.67
C ASP A 38 -6.92 1.90 2.15
N ALA A 39 -5.67 2.03 1.69
CA ALA A 39 -5.33 1.95 0.27
C ALA A 39 -5.66 0.57 -0.33
N PHE A 40 -5.30 -0.51 0.38
CA PHE A 40 -5.62 -1.87 -0.03
C PHE A 40 -7.13 -2.11 -0.16
N LEU A 41 -7.90 -1.70 0.85
CA LEU A 41 -9.36 -1.87 0.84
C LEU A 41 -10.03 -1.00 -0.23
N ALA A 42 -9.52 0.20 -0.51
CA ALA A 42 -10.00 1.04 -1.60
C ALA A 42 -9.74 0.39 -2.97
N TYR A 43 -8.55 -0.17 -3.16
CA TYR A 43 -8.22 -0.95 -4.36
C TYR A 43 -9.16 -2.15 -4.55
N GLU A 44 -9.33 -3.01 -3.53
CA GLU A 44 -10.22 -4.18 -3.65
C GLU A 44 -11.65 -3.76 -3.95
N LYS A 45 -12.17 -2.72 -3.26
CA LYS A 45 -13.51 -2.19 -3.50
C LYS A 45 -13.67 -1.69 -4.94
N ALA A 46 -12.72 -0.92 -5.44
CA ALA A 46 -12.77 -0.37 -6.79
C ALA A 46 -12.69 -1.47 -7.85
N LEU A 47 -11.79 -2.43 -7.65
CA LEU A 47 -11.61 -3.57 -8.55
C LEU A 47 -12.87 -4.44 -8.64
N LEU A 48 -13.51 -4.70 -7.50
CA LEU A 48 -14.75 -5.49 -7.46
C LEU A 48 -15.95 -4.76 -8.06
N ALA A 49 -16.01 -3.44 -7.92
CA ALA A 49 -17.13 -2.61 -8.37
C ALA A 49 -17.08 -2.26 -9.87
N GLY A 50 -15.89 -1.96 -10.40
CA GLY A 50 -15.73 -1.44 -11.77
C GLY A 50 -14.55 -2.03 -12.53
N GLY A 51 -13.96 -3.13 -12.06
CA GLY A 51 -12.87 -3.80 -12.76
C GLY A 51 -11.59 -2.98 -12.78
N LEU A 52 -10.77 -3.25 -13.80
CA LEU A 52 -9.41 -2.73 -13.90
C LEU A 52 -9.38 -1.19 -14.01
N ASP A 53 -10.27 -0.62 -14.80
CA ASP A 53 -10.37 0.83 -15.02
C ASP A 53 -10.69 1.59 -13.72
N ALA A 54 -11.65 1.09 -12.95
CA ALA A 54 -12.03 1.71 -11.68
C ALA A 54 -10.92 1.61 -10.61
N ALA A 55 -10.14 0.52 -10.64
CA ALA A 55 -9.07 0.27 -9.68
C ALA A 55 -7.75 0.98 -10.02
N GLN A 56 -7.58 1.44 -11.26
CA GLN A 56 -6.35 2.06 -11.76
C GLN A 56 -5.76 3.16 -10.85
N PRO A 57 -6.56 4.06 -10.22
CA PRO A 57 -6.01 5.09 -9.33
C PRO A 57 -5.35 4.55 -8.03
N TYR A 58 -5.67 3.31 -7.66
CA TYR A 58 -5.25 2.69 -6.40
C TYR A 58 -4.10 1.71 -6.56
N MET A 59 -3.55 1.58 -7.76
CA MET A 59 -2.46 0.66 -8.07
C MET A 59 -1.35 1.33 -8.86
N THR A 60 -0.14 0.78 -8.76
CA THR A 60 1.00 1.24 -9.57
C THR A 60 0.81 0.83 -11.04
N ALA A 61 1.54 1.47 -11.95
CA ALA A 61 1.58 1.07 -13.35
C ALA A 61 2.01 -0.40 -13.52
N ALA A 62 2.96 -0.87 -12.70
CA ALA A 62 3.41 -2.27 -12.73
C ALA A 62 2.28 -3.24 -12.35
N LYS A 63 1.49 -2.91 -11.32
CA LYS A 63 0.34 -3.73 -10.91
C LYS A 63 -0.78 -3.70 -11.96
N PHE A 64 -1.01 -2.56 -12.59
CA PHE A 64 -1.96 -2.45 -13.70
C PHE A 64 -1.55 -3.36 -14.86
N GLU A 65 -0.28 -3.33 -15.29
CA GLU A 65 0.19 -4.19 -16.36
C GLU A 65 0.08 -5.69 -16.03
N GLU A 66 0.31 -6.09 -14.77
CA GLU A 66 0.10 -7.47 -14.33
C GLU A 66 -1.36 -7.90 -14.52
N LEU A 67 -2.32 -7.12 -14.01
CA LEU A 67 -3.75 -7.43 -14.12
C LEU A 67 -4.26 -7.34 -15.57
N ASN A 68 -3.77 -6.36 -16.34
CA ASN A 68 -4.06 -6.23 -17.77
C ASN A 68 -3.52 -7.44 -18.55
N GLY A 69 -2.34 -7.95 -18.18
CA GLY A 69 -1.77 -9.18 -18.73
C GLY A 69 -2.63 -10.42 -18.43
N MET A 70 -3.15 -10.54 -17.19
CA MET A 70 -4.10 -11.58 -16.82
C MET A 70 -5.40 -11.46 -17.63
N LEU A 71 -5.97 -10.26 -17.76
CA LEU A 71 -7.16 -10.00 -18.57
C LEU A 71 -6.95 -10.40 -20.03
N LYS A 72 -5.80 -10.03 -20.63
CA LYS A 72 -5.46 -10.40 -22.02
C LYS A 72 -5.28 -11.90 -22.20
N THR A 73 -4.74 -12.60 -21.20
CA THR A 73 -4.42 -14.03 -21.26
C THR A 73 -5.65 -14.90 -21.00
N TRP A 74 -6.50 -14.51 -20.04
CA TRP A 74 -7.67 -15.28 -19.62
C TRP A 74 -8.95 -14.85 -20.33
N GLY A 75 -8.92 -13.71 -21.00
CA GLY A 75 -10.10 -13.05 -21.55
C GLY A 75 -11.00 -12.44 -20.46
N GLU A 76 -12.04 -11.75 -20.91
CA GLU A 76 -13.01 -11.09 -20.02
C GLU A 76 -13.71 -12.08 -19.09
N ASP A 77 -14.09 -13.26 -19.59
CA ASP A 77 -14.76 -14.29 -18.80
C ASP A 77 -13.87 -14.83 -17.68
N GLY A 78 -12.60 -15.12 -17.98
CA GLY A 78 -11.65 -15.60 -16.98
C GLY A 78 -11.34 -14.53 -15.92
N PHE A 79 -11.23 -13.27 -16.34
CA PHE A 79 -11.07 -12.15 -15.42
C PHE A 79 -12.31 -11.94 -14.55
N LYS A 80 -13.52 -12.10 -15.12
CA LYS A 80 -14.78 -12.04 -14.38
C LYS A 80 -14.86 -13.15 -13.33
N GLN A 81 -14.47 -14.38 -13.66
CA GLN A 81 -14.40 -15.48 -12.69
C GLN A 81 -13.42 -15.19 -11.56
N PHE A 82 -12.28 -14.55 -11.86
CA PHE A 82 -11.34 -14.09 -10.85
C PHE A 82 -11.98 -13.07 -9.89
N LEU A 83 -12.69 -12.06 -10.44
CA LEU A 83 -13.41 -11.09 -9.62
C LEU A 83 -14.54 -11.72 -8.82
N ASP A 84 -15.30 -12.65 -9.39
CA ASP A 84 -16.37 -13.37 -8.69
C ASP A 84 -15.83 -14.17 -7.49
N ARG A 85 -14.66 -14.78 -7.63
CA ARG A 85 -13.98 -15.44 -6.50
C ARG A 85 -13.63 -14.44 -5.41
N MET A 86 -13.12 -13.25 -5.76
CA MET A 86 -12.84 -12.20 -4.79
C MET A 86 -14.13 -11.70 -4.12
N ARG A 87 -15.25 -11.59 -4.84
CA ARG A 87 -16.54 -11.17 -4.28
C ARG A 87 -17.06 -12.14 -3.22
N GLY A 88 -16.77 -13.44 -3.35
CA GLY A 88 -17.11 -14.47 -2.37
C GLY A 88 -16.32 -14.38 -1.06
N GLY A 89 -15.27 -13.57 -1.00
CA GLY A 89 -14.47 -13.32 0.20
C GLY A 89 -15.11 -12.30 1.16
N ALA A 90 -14.41 -12.03 2.27
CA ALA A 90 -14.81 -10.97 3.18
C ALA A 90 -14.69 -9.60 2.51
N GLN A 91 -15.59 -8.68 2.83
CA GLN A 91 -15.62 -7.33 2.27
C GLN A 91 -15.71 -6.27 3.38
N GLY A 92 -15.35 -5.03 3.04
CA GLY A 92 -15.47 -3.87 3.93
C GLY A 92 -14.83 -4.10 5.30
N GLU A 93 -15.60 -3.91 6.37
CA GLU A 93 -15.11 -4.08 7.75
C GLU A 93 -14.74 -5.54 8.09
N ALA A 94 -15.38 -6.53 7.47
CA ALA A 94 -14.99 -7.93 7.65
C ALA A 94 -13.60 -8.17 7.04
N ARG A 95 -13.35 -7.63 5.85
CA ARG A 95 -12.04 -7.66 5.20
C ARG A 95 -10.98 -6.92 6.01
N ARG A 96 -11.33 -5.75 6.55
CA ARG A 96 -10.45 -4.98 7.44
C ARG A 96 -10.03 -5.80 8.66
N LYS A 97 -10.93 -6.56 9.28
CA LYS A 97 -10.60 -7.40 10.45
C LYS A 97 -9.59 -8.52 10.14
N GLN A 98 -9.55 -8.99 8.89
CA GLN A 98 -8.60 -10.01 8.44
C GLN A 98 -7.17 -9.47 8.31
N ILE A 99 -6.98 -8.14 8.24
CA ILE A 99 -5.64 -7.53 8.20
C ILE A 99 -4.96 -7.76 9.56
N GLU A 100 -3.86 -8.51 9.55
CA GLU A 100 -3.13 -8.92 10.75
C GLU A 100 -1.88 -8.08 10.97
N LYS A 101 -1.17 -7.79 9.87
CA LYS A 101 0.16 -7.18 9.90
C LYS A 101 0.37 -6.25 8.71
N VAL A 102 1.07 -5.15 8.94
CA VAL A 102 1.64 -4.29 7.91
C VAL A 102 3.09 -4.03 8.26
N GLU A 103 4.00 -4.47 7.40
CA GLU A 103 5.44 -4.20 7.51
C GLU A 103 5.79 -3.02 6.61
N LEU A 104 6.43 -1.99 7.16
CA LEU A 104 6.80 -0.77 6.47
C LEU A 104 8.31 -0.71 6.35
N THR A 105 8.82 -0.46 5.15
CA THR A 105 10.25 -0.21 4.90
C THR A 105 10.37 0.97 3.95
N GLY A 106 10.59 2.16 4.50
CA GLY A 106 10.68 3.40 3.73
C GLY A 106 9.40 3.68 2.93
N GLY A 107 9.53 3.77 1.60
CA GLY A 107 8.42 3.98 0.67
C GLY A 107 7.65 2.71 0.29
N TYR A 108 7.82 1.61 1.01
CA TYR A 108 7.24 0.32 0.66
C TYR A 108 6.56 -0.33 1.86
N ALA A 109 5.53 -1.12 1.60
CA ALA A 109 4.81 -1.88 2.60
C ALA A 109 4.45 -3.28 2.13
N VAL A 110 4.43 -4.22 3.08
CA VAL A 110 3.85 -5.57 2.91
C VAL A 110 2.70 -5.70 3.88
N LEU A 111 1.50 -5.89 3.36
CA LEU A 111 0.27 -6.11 4.11
C LEU A 111 -0.08 -7.59 4.08
N GLU A 112 -0.39 -8.15 5.24
CA GLU A 112 -0.86 -9.51 5.38
C GLU A 112 -2.30 -9.52 5.89
N ALA A 113 -3.19 -10.19 5.15
CA ALA A 113 -4.57 -10.42 5.52
C ALA A 113 -4.87 -11.92 5.55
N ARG A 114 -5.36 -12.43 6.68
CA ARG A 114 -5.67 -13.85 6.86
C ARG A 114 -7.11 -14.13 6.43
N ASP A 115 -7.23 -14.78 5.27
CA ASP A 115 -8.52 -15.17 4.70
C ASP A 115 -9.16 -16.33 5.47
N SER A 116 -8.33 -17.28 5.89
CA SER A 116 -8.69 -18.45 6.68
C SER A 116 -7.47 -18.92 7.51
N PRO A 117 -7.59 -19.88 8.43
CA PRO A 117 -6.44 -20.38 9.21
C PRO A 117 -5.24 -20.78 8.35
N GLN A 118 -5.46 -21.19 7.09
CA GLN A 118 -4.45 -21.73 6.17
C GLN A 118 -4.14 -20.80 4.99
N VAL A 119 -4.90 -19.71 4.80
CA VAL A 119 -4.79 -18.85 3.62
C VAL A 119 -4.44 -17.43 4.05
N LEU A 120 -3.33 -16.93 3.53
CA LEU A 120 -2.82 -15.59 3.77
C LEU A 120 -2.70 -14.84 2.44
N THR A 121 -3.47 -13.76 2.30
CA THR A 121 -3.23 -12.77 1.26
C THR A 121 -2.05 -11.92 1.66
N VAL A 122 -1.03 -11.85 0.80
CA VAL A 122 0.11 -10.93 0.94
C VAL A 122 -0.01 -9.89 -0.15
N GLN A 123 -0.11 -8.62 0.24
CA GLN A 123 -0.21 -7.50 -0.68
C GLN A 123 0.97 -6.55 -0.51
N HIS A 124 1.58 -6.20 -1.63
CA HIS A 124 2.65 -5.21 -1.71
C HIS A 124 2.05 -3.84 -1.99
N LEU A 125 2.56 -2.82 -1.33
CA LEU A 125 2.18 -1.42 -1.58
C LEU A 125 3.43 -0.55 -1.68
N THR A 126 3.36 0.47 -2.54
CA THR A 126 4.39 1.49 -2.68
C THR A 126 3.77 2.86 -2.41
N LYS A 127 4.52 3.70 -1.69
CA LYS A 127 4.18 5.10 -1.45
C LYS A 127 4.54 5.90 -2.70
N THR A 128 3.54 6.51 -3.31
CA THR A 128 3.66 7.39 -4.48
C THR A 128 3.35 8.83 -4.11
N LYS A 129 3.42 9.74 -5.07
CA LYS A 129 2.97 11.14 -4.89
C LYS A 129 1.47 11.24 -4.57
N ASP A 130 0.67 10.27 -5.00
CA ASP A 130 -0.79 10.26 -4.85
C ASP A 130 -1.24 9.48 -3.61
N GLY A 131 -0.28 8.94 -2.84
CA GLY A 131 -0.52 8.13 -1.65
C GLY A 131 -0.02 6.70 -1.79
N TRP A 132 -0.48 5.82 -0.91
CA TRP A 132 -0.16 4.39 -1.01
C TRP A 132 -0.96 3.74 -2.14
N GLN A 133 -0.29 2.98 -2.98
CA GLN A 133 -0.88 2.23 -4.07
C GLN A 133 -0.46 0.76 -4.00
N VAL A 134 -1.35 -0.12 -4.41
CA VAL A 134 -1.10 -1.55 -4.55
C VAL A 134 -0.05 -1.76 -5.65
N ASP A 135 1.00 -2.50 -5.31
CA ASP A 135 2.14 -2.76 -6.18
C ASP A 135 2.35 -4.26 -6.39
N VAL A 136 3.28 -4.61 -7.27
CA VAL A 136 3.74 -5.99 -7.46
C VAL A 136 4.79 -6.36 -6.40
N ARG A 137 5.02 -7.66 -6.22
CA ARG A 137 6.14 -8.16 -5.42
C ARG A 137 7.45 -7.74 -6.08
N ARG A 138 8.36 -7.17 -5.28
CA ARG A 138 9.73 -6.85 -5.70
C ARG A 138 10.67 -8.02 -5.44
#